data_AF-A0A8E2H3H8-F1
#
_entry.id   AF-A0A8E2H3H8-F1
#
_cell.length_a   1.000
_cell.length_b   1.000
_cell.length_c   1.000
_cell.angle_alpha   90.00
_cell.angle_beta   90.00
_cell.angle_gamma   90.00
#
_symmetry.space_group_name_H-M   'P 1'
#
loop_
_entity.id
_entity.type
_entity.pdbx_description
1 polymer ?
#
loop_
_entity_poly.entity_id
_entity_poly.type
_entity_poly.pdbx_seq_one_letter_code
_entity_poly.pdbx_strand_id
1 'polypeptide(L)'
;MKNSIVDDRYNLLWLFAGLLVVFVLGVLLFPLAGFFLFFFVAFLIANSSKFKLKRMVFFVLYFMLVMCIIINENSIQRFIYREDDFTTYYNNYLELLNGNYEFLFQFGGGAEIGLPALNYIFSFFIGNPFPYFLQMTYIGMYIVMLYYLVSIDRYFGNRDKSNKLDLLLWATLFLKITAMLTIERQAVASFFILYAISDIRRKYLWLFIGCLFHLSTPVVYLAVRFVLNTKTNKKVLVSCIALILFVVFSHQLLSVINHILPNDKVGYVLYYINNGDFIKNELVKSIKQVSYVIPLLLLDFAMRLQGYRWKLSSSLQLFVYSMLILSFLPGVPTRIFMPIVFILYGFYYYDFICLFRIKTRVIIFLIITSFFSVYKFFLPGYYYRYPIANIYPGYYISSFFDKYGYVERYSLPYSSDININNDDKL
;
A
#
# COMPACT_ATOMS: atom_id res chain seq x y z
N MET A 1 -2.42 48.56 -18.66
CA MET A 1 -2.48 47.57 -17.55
C MET A 1 -3.61 46.53 -17.64
N LYS A 2 -4.67 46.69 -18.45
CA LYS A 2 -5.71 45.63 -18.62
C LYS A 2 -5.34 44.52 -19.62
N ASN A 3 -4.43 44.78 -20.57
CA ASN A 3 -4.08 43.81 -21.62
C ASN A 3 -3.05 42.74 -21.17
N SER A 4 -2.20 43.00 -20.18
CA SER A 4 -1.20 42.00 -19.73
C SER A 4 -1.81 40.84 -18.93
N ILE A 5 -2.95 41.06 -18.26
CA ILE A 5 -3.63 40.02 -17.46
C ILE A 5 -4.41 39.04 -18.36
N VAL A 6 -4.74 39.44 -19.58
CA VAL A 6 -5.42 38.58 -20.55
C VAL A 6 -4.41 37.67 -21.23
N ASP A 7 -3.27 38.21 -21.69
CA ASP A 7 -2.18 37.41 -22.30
C ASP A 7 -1.61 36.35 -21.36
N ASP A 8 -1.40 36.67 -20.08
CA ASP A 8 -0.90 35.68 -19.10
C ASP A 8 -1.88 34.51 -18.90
N ARG A 9 -3.19 34.73 -19.06
CA ARG A 9 -4.21 33.68 -18.92
C ARG A 9 -4.26 32.77 -20.15
N TYR A 10 -4.10 33.32 -21.35
CA TYR A 10 -4.03 32.52 -22.58
C TYR A 10 -2.73 31.70 -22.63
N ASN A 11 -1.59 32.27 -22.24
CA ASN A 11 -0.32 31.54 -22.17
C ASN A 11 -0.36 30.40 -21.14
N LEU A 12 -1.03 30.60 -20.01
CA LEU A 12 -1.23 29.55 -19.01
C LEU A 12 -2.15 28.44 -19.53
N LEU A 13 -3.19 28.79 -20.29
CA LEU A 13 -4.13 27.84 -20.88
C LEU A 13 -3.45 26.96 -21.95
N TRP A 14 -2.65 27.57 -22.84
CA TRP A 14 -1.89 26.84 -23.87
C TRP A 14 -0.76 26.00 -23.29
N LEU A 15 -0.04 26.50 -22.26
CA LEU A 15 0.92 25.70 -21.51
C LEU A 15 0.24 24.51 -20.85
N PHE A 16 -0.94 24.72 -20.26
CA PHE A 16 -1.73 23.65 -19.62
C PHE A 16 -2.24 22.63 -20.65
N ALA A 17 -2.73 23.08 -21.81
CA ALA A 17 -3.18 22.21 -22.89
C ALA A 17 -2.01 21.41 -23.50
N GLY A 18 -0.86 22.05 -23.74
CA GLY A 18 0.34 21.37 -24.24
C GLY A 18 0.89 20.35 -23.24
N LEU A 19 0.90 20.70 -21.95
CA LEU A 19 1.23 19.77 -20.88
C LEU A 19 0.24 18.61 -20.85
N LEU A 20 -1.06 18.87 -20.91
CA LEU A 20 -2.10 17.84 -20.95
C LEU A 20 -1.91 16.87 -22.12
N VAL A 21 -1.54 17.37 -23.32
CA VAL A 21 -1.27 16.51 -24.49
C VAL A 21 -0.07 15.60 -24.25
N VAL A 22 1.08 16.16 -23.82
CA VAL A 22 2.28 15.37 -23.49
C VAL A 22 1.97 14.35 -22.39
N PHE A 23 1.13 14.74 -21.44
CA PHE A 23 0.70 13.91 -20.33
C PHE A 23 -0.24 12.78 -20.74
N VAL A 24 -1.24 13.04 -21.56
CA VAL A 24 -2.14 12.01 -22.10
C VAL A 24 -1.35 11.02 -22.94
N LEU A 25 -0.40 11.50 -23.76
CA LEU A 25 0.52 10.62 -24.49
C LEU A 25 1.38 9.76 -23.55
N GLY A 26 1.81 10.31 -22.41
CA GLY A 26 2.49 9.55 -21.36
C GLY A 26 1.64 8.41 -20.78
N VAL A 27 0.35 8.60 -20.55
CA VAL A 27 -0.56 7.53 -20.11
C VAL A 27 -0.80 6.49 -21.21
N LEU A 28 -0.98 6.95 -22.44
CA LEU A 28 -1.43 6.09 -23.54
C LEU A 28 -0.28 5.28 -24.18
N LEU A 29 0.93 5.83 -24.24
CA LEU A 29 2.07 5.23 -24.95
C LEU A 29 3.13 4.67 -24.00
N PHE A 30 3.35 5.28 -22.84
CA PHE A 30 4.41 4.86 -21.91
C PHE A 30 4.03 5.09 -20.43
N PRO A 31 3.14 4.26 -19.87
CA PRO A 31 2.56 4.46 -18.54
C PRO A 31 3.56 4.61 -17.40
N LEU A 32 4.74 3.96 -17.46
CA LEU A 32 5.79 4.12 -16.44
C LEU A 32 6.42 5.51 -16.48
N ALA A 33 6.68 6.06 -17.67
CA ALA A 33 7.18 7.42 -17.81
C ALA A 33 6.12 8.43 -17.35
N GLY A 34 4.84 8.17 -17.71
CA GLY A 34 3.71 8.92 -17.19
C GLY A 34 3.67 8.93 -15.66
N PHE A 35 3.80 7.76 -15.02
CA PHE A 35 3.84 7.62 -13.56
C PHE A 35 4.89 8.54 -12.91
N PHE A 36 6.14 8.49 -13.40
CA PHE A 36 7.22 9.33 -12.88
C PHE A 36 6.91 10.82 -13.06
N LEU A 37 6.53 11.19 -14.28
CA LEU A 37 6.27 12.57 -14.67
C LEU A 37 5.11 13.17 -13.88
N PHE A 38 4.01 12.44 -13.70
CA PHE A 38 2.86 12.92 -12.94
C PHE A 38 3.17 13.08 -11.47
N PHE A 39 3.92 12.16 -10.86
CA PHE A 39 4.35 12.35 -9.47
C PHE A 39 5.17 13.63 -9.32
N PHE A 40 6.13 13.84 -10.21
CA PHE A 40 7.01 15.01 -10.16
C PHE A 40 6.23 16.32 -10.34
N VAL A 41 5.42 16.43 -11.38
CA VAL A 41 4.66 17.65 -11.68
C VAL A 41 3.62 17.92 -10.59
N ALA A 42 2.91 16.88 -10.13
CA ALA A 42 1.95 17.02 -9.04
C ALA A 42 2.63 17.49 -7.75
N PHE A 43 3.86 17.04 -7.46
CA PHE A 43 4.63 17.48 -6.30
C PHE A 43 5.02 18.96 -6.37
N LEU A 44 5.46 19.43 -7.54
CA LEU A 44 5.74 20.85 -7.77
C LEU A 44 4.49 21.70 -7.59
N ILE A 45 3.35 21.28 -8.14
CA ILE A 45 2.07 21.97 -7.98
C ILE A 45 1.64 21.96 -6.52
N ALA A 46 1.73 20.82 -5.84
CA ALA A 46 1.39 20.67 -4.42
C ALA A 46 2.20 21.64 -3.55
N ASN A 47 3.45 21.94 -3.89
CA ASN A 47 4.31 22.82 -3.10
C ASN A 47 4.43 24.26 -3.62
N SER A 48 3.76 24.60 -4.72
CA SER A 48 3.70 25.98 -5.24
C SER A 48 2.81 26.88 -4.37
N SER A 49 3.24 28.13 -4.16
CA SER A 49 2.48 29.19 -3.47
C SER A 49 1.74 30.13 -4.42
N LYS A 50 2.05 30.12 -5.72
CA LYS A 50 1.65 31.18 -6.67
C LYS A 50 0.42 30.84 -7.53
N PHE A 51 -0.13 29.63 -7.39
CA PHE A 51 -1.04 29.10 -8.40
C PHE A 51 -2.49 29.03 -7.90
N LYS A 52 -3.36 29.94 -8.40
CA LYS A 52 -4.76 30.07 -7.97
C LYS A 52 -5.60 28.80 -8.23
N LEU A 53 -5.32 28.07 -9.32
CA LEU A 53 -6.01 26.83 -9.70
C LEU A 53 -5.34 25.55 -9.18
N LYS A 54 -4.50 25.67 -8.15
CA LYS A 54 -3.61 24.59 -7.66
C LYS A 54 -4.34 23.29 -7.34
N ARG A 55 -5.48 23.37 -6.66
CA ARG A 55 -6.23 22.18 -6.28
C ARG A 55 -6.80 21.46 -7.52
N MET A 56 -7.42 22.19 -8.43
CA MET A 56 -7.99 21.62 -9.64
C MET A 56 -6.90 20.94 -10.49
N VAL A 57 -5.81 21.66 -10.78
CA VAL A 57 -4.70 21.11 -11.58
C VAL A 57 -4.05 19.92 -10.89
N PHE A 58 -3.85 19.99 -9.56
CA PHE A 58 -3.33 18.86 -8.80
C PHE A 58 -4.22 17.62 -8.95
N PHE A 59 -5.54 17.75 -8.82
CA PHE A 59 -6.44 16.59 -8.92
C PHE A 59 -6.54 16.02 -10.33
N VAL A 60 -6.43 16.85 -11.38
CA VAL A 60 -6.31 16.35 -12.76
C VAL A 60 -5.03 15.54 -12.93
N LEU A 61 -3.89 16.05 -12.46
CA LEU A 61 -2.61 15.32 -12.51
C LEU A 61 -2.63 14.06 -11.63
N TYR A 62 -3.25 14.12 -10.47
CA TYR A 62 -3.39 12.99 -9.57
C TYR A 62 -4.30 11.90 -10.17
N PHE A 63 -5.37 12.28 -10.86
CA PHE A 63 -6.19 11.33 -11.61
C PHE A 63 -5.38 10.62 -12.69
N MET A 64 -4.60 11.36 -13.49
CA MET A 64 -3.72 10.76 -14.50
C MET A 64 -2.65 9.85 -13.89
N LEU A 65 -2.08 10.26 -12.74
CA LEU A 65 -1.17 9.42 -11.96
C LEU A 65 -1.84 8.11 -11.53
N VAL A 66 -3.08 8.16 -11.04
CA VAL A 66 -3.83 6.97 -10.63
C VAL A 66 -4.09 6.05 -11.82
N MET A 67 -4.39 6.58 -13.01
CA MET A 67 -4.50 5.78 -14.23
C MET A 67 -3.17 5.09 -14.56
N CYS A 68 -2.05 5.81 -14.52
CA CYS A 68 -0.72 5.21 -14.67
C CYS A 68 -0.47 4.11 -13.64
N ILE A 69 -0.83 4.32 -12.37
CA ILE A 69 -0.71 3.31 -11.32
C ILE A 69 -1.52 2.07 -11.69
N ILE A 70 -2.80 2.21 -12.03
CA ILE A 70 -3.68 1.11 -12.43
C ILE A 70 -3.04 0.28 -13.55
N ILE A 71 -2.52 0.95 -14.59
CA ILE A 71 -1.86 0.28 -15.72
C ILE A 71 -0.55 -0.38 -15.30
N ASN A 72 0.27 0.25 -14.47
CA ASN A 72 1.51 -0.38 -14.00
C ASN A 72 1.22 -1.64 -13.16
N GLU A 73 0.23 -1.59 -12.27
CA GLU A 73 -0.08 -2.71 -11.37
C GLU A 73 -0.80 -3.86 -12.09
N ASN A 74 -1.65 -3.56 -13.06
CA ASN A 74 -2.31 -4.58 -13.90
C ASN A 74 -1.41 -5.15 -15.00
N SER A 75 -0.18 -4.66 -15.14
CA SER A 75 0.81 -5.24 -16.06
C SER A 75 1.36 -6.59 -15.55
N ILE A 76 1.14 -6.87 -14.26
CA ILE A 76 1.51 -8.11 -13.60
C ILE A 76 0.45 -9.17 -13.89
N GLN A 77 0.89 -10.32 -14.39
CA GLN A 77 0.00 -11.45 -14.64
C GLN A 77 -0.43 -12.13 -13.34
N ARG A 78 -1.71 -12.49 -13.29
CA ARG A 78 -2.34 -13.21 -12.18
C ARG A 78 -2.58 -14.67 -12.55
N PHE A 79 -2.91 -15.47 -11.53
CA PHE A 79 -3.19 -16.91 -11.66
C PHE A 79 -1.97 -17.73 -12.10
N ILE A 80 -0.76 -17.28 -11.75
CA ILE A 80 0.49 -18.01 -12.05
C ILE A 80 0.87 -18.97 -10.92
N TYR A 81 0.67 -18.58 -9.66
CA TYR A 81 1.11 -19.35 -8.50
C TYR A 81 0.05 -19.41 -7.40
N ARG A 82 0.10 -20.48 -6.61
CA ARG A 82 -0.85 -20.81 -5.55
C ARG A 82 -0.87 -19.75 -4.44
N GLU A 83 0.23 -19.10 -4.13
CA GLU A 83 0.32 -18.16 -3.00
C GLU A 83 -0.41 -16.83 -3.25
N ASP A 84 -0.87 -16.56 -4.48
CA ASP A 84 -1.68 -15.38 -4.79
C ASP A 84 -3.12 -15.54 -4.32
N ASP A 85 -3.40 -14.97 -3.15
CA ASP A 85 -4.71 -14.93 -2.50
C ASP A 85 -5.75 -14.20 -3.37
N PHE A 86 -5.35 -13.36 -4.33
CA PHE A 86 -6.24 -12.76 -5.35
C PHE A 86 -7.12 -13.82 -6.02
N THR A 87 -6.58 -15.00 -6.29
CA THR A 87 -7.32 -16.13 -6.90
C THR A 87 -8.56 -16.50 -6.08
N THR A 88 -8.43 -16.50 -4.76
CA THR A 88 -9.53 -16.83 -3.84
C THR A 88 -10.61 -15.75 -3.89
N TYR A 89 -10.20 -14.49 -3.92
CA TYR A 89 -11.12 -13.35 -3.95
C TYR A 89 -11.79 -13.16 -5.31
N TYR A 90 -11.10 -13.50 -6.39
CA TYR A 90 -11.66 -13.53 -7.73
C TYR A 90 -12.69 -14.67 -7.89
N ASN A 91 -12.40 -15.87 -7.40
CA ASN A 91 -13.38 -16.95 -7.42
C ASN A 91 -14.63 -16.59 -6.59
N ASN A 92 -14.46 -15.94 -5.43
CA ASN A 92 -15.59 -15.41 -4.66
C ASN A 92 -16.44 -14.42 -5.48
N TYR A 93 -15.79 -13.52 -6.23
CA TYR A 93 -16.48 -12.62 -7.16
C TYR A 93 -17.24 -13.38 -8.25
N LEU A 94 -16.65 -14.42 -8.85
CA LEU A 94 -17.29 -15.23 -9.89
C LEU A 94 -18.53 -15.97 -9.38
N GLU A 95 -18.46 -16.55 -8.19
CA GLU A 95 -19.61 -17.23 -7.56
C GLU A 95 -20.77 -16.25 -7.33
N LEU A 96 -20.46 -15.07 -6.81
CA LEU A 96 -21.46 -14.00 -6.59
C LEU A 96 -22.02 -13.46 -7.90
N LEU A 97 -21.19 -13.37 -8.96
CA LEU A 97 -21.63 -13.01 -10.31
C LEU A 97 -22.60 -14.05 -10.89
N ASN A 98 -22.39 -15.33 -10.58
CA ASN A 98 -23.26 -16.44 -11.00
C ASN A 98 -24.50 -16.62 -10.11
N GLY A 99 -24.74 -15.72 -9.15
CA GLY A 99 -25.91 -15.76 -8.27
C GLY A 99 -25.78 -16.70 -7.06
N ASN A 100 -24.59 -17.22 -6.77
CA ASN A 100 -24.35 -18.07 -5.61
C ASN A 100 -24.07 -17.24 -4.35
N TYR A 101 -25.13 -16.88 -3.63
CA TYR A 101 -25.04 -15.99 -2.46
C TYR A 101 -24.47 -16.64 -1.19
N GLU A 102 -24.31 -17.96 -1.16
CA GLU A 102 -23.66 -18.65 -0.02
C GLU A 102 -22.22 -18.15 0.17
N PHE A 103 -21.57 -17.74 -0.91
CA PHE A 103 -20.21 -17.20 -0.91
C PHE A 103 -20.09 -15.83 -0.23
N LEU A 104 -21.19 -15.19 0.19
CA LEU A 104 -21.15 -14.04 1.10
C LEU A 104 -20.55 -14.40 2.47
N PHE A 105 -20.66 -15.66 2.89
CA PHE A 105 -20.23 -16.14 4.21
C PHE A 105 -19.00 -17.05 4.14
N GLN A 106 -18.27 -17.04 3.02
CA GLN A 106 -17.13 -17.93 2.78
C GLN A 106 -15.96 -17.74 3.78
N PHE A 107 -15.79 -16.53 4.31
CA PHE A 107 -14.60 -16.18 5.10
C PHE A 107 -14.88 -16.05 6.60
N GLY A 108 -13.88 -16.42 7.40
CA GLY A 108 -13.89 -16.22 8.86
C GLY A 108 -15.04 -16.95 9.57
N GLY A 109 -15.45 -18.12 9.07
CA GLY A 109 -16.60 -18.87 9.59
C GLY A 109 -17.93 -18.14 9.39
N GLY A 110 -18.05 -17.28 8.38
CA GLY A 110 -19.24 -16.48 8.08
C GLY A 110 -19.24 -15.09 8.70
N ALA A 111 -18.27 -14.74 9.55
CA ALA A 111 -18.22 -13.42 10.17
C ALA A 111 -17.55 -12.34 9.29
N GLU A 112 -16.65 -12.73 8.38
CA GLU A 112 -15.88 -11.79 7.55
C GLU A 112 -16.57 -11.50 6.20
N ILE A 113 -17.76 -10.89 6.27
CA ILE A 113 -18.62 -10.61 5.11
C ILE A 113 -18.22 -9.37 4.29
N GLY A 114 -17.28 -8.55 4.77
CA GLY A 114 -16.94 -7.26 4.20
C GLY A 114 -16.41 -7.34 2.77
N LEU A 115 -15.45 -8.23 2.52
CA LEU A 115 -14.90 -8.41 1.17
C LEU A 115 -15.93 -9.08 0.22
N PRO A 116 -16.62 -10.18 0.59
CA PRO A 116 -17.69 -10.71 -0.23
C PRO A 116 -18.78 -9.70 -0.57
N ALA A 117 -19.17 -8.83 0.38
CA ALA A 117 -20.12 -7.76 0.12
C ALA A 117 -19.58 -6.75 -0.93
N LEU A 118 -18.29 -6.40 -0.89
CA LEU A 118 -17.67 -5.58 -1.94
C LEU A 118 -17.68 -6.29 -3.30
N ASN A 119 -17.28 -7.57 -3.33
CA ASN A 119 -17.31 -8.37 -4.56
C ASN A 119 -18.72 -8.50 -5.15
N TYR A 120 -19.74 -8.62 -4.30
CA TYR A 120 -21.13 -8.64 -4.72
C TYR A 120 -21.56 -7.28 -5.32
N ILE A 121 -21.17 -6.17 -4.68
CA ILE A 121 -21.40 -4.83 -5.26
C ILE A 121 -20.68 -4.72 -6.61
N PHE A 122 -19.44 -5.18 -6.71
CA PHE A 122 -18.67 -5.15 -7.95
C PHE A 122 -19.26 -6.07 -9.03
N SER A 123 -19.87 -7.20 -8.68
CA SER A 123 -20.48 -8.08 -9.68
C SER A 123 -21.65 -7.42 -10.40
N PHE A 124 -22.39 -6.51 -9.74
CA PHE A 124 -23.41 -5.70 -10.41
C PHE A 124 -22.83 -4.66 -11.38
N PHE A 125 -21.76 -3.96 -10.98
CA PHE A 125 -21.21 -2.88 -11.79
C PHE A 125 -20.32 -3.38 -12.94
N ILE A 126 -19.56 -4.45 -12.72
CA ILE A 126 -18.67 -5.05 -13.73
C ILE A 126 -19.47 -6.02 -14.61
N GLY A 127 -20.37 -6.82 -14.02
CA GLY A 127 -21.28 -7.71 -14.73
C GLY A 127 -20.64 -8.84 -15.53
N ASN A 128 -19.32 -9.03 -15.43
CA ASN A 128 -18.54 -9.88 -16.31
C ASN A 128 -17.31 -10.49 -15.60
N PRO A 129 -16.79 -11.64 -16.06
CA PRO A 129 -15.64 -12.31 -15.46
C PRO A 129 -14.30 -11.66 -15.86
N PHE A 130 -14.13 -10.37 -15.53
CA PHE A 130 -12.95 -9.56 -15.86
C PHE A 130 -12.05 -9.34 -14.62
N PRO A 131 -11.05 -10.21 -14.35
CA PRO A 131 -10.23 -10.12 -13.15
C PRO A 131 -9.42 -8.83 -13.07
N TYR A 132 -8.90 -8.33 -14.19
CA TYR A 132 -8.07 -7.12 -14.22
C TYR A 132 -8.90 -5.84 -14.11
N PHE A 133 -10.15 -5.86 -14.58
CA PHE A 133 -11.11 -4.80 -14.29
C PHE A 133 -11.51 -4.78 -12.80
N LEU A 134 -11.65 -5.97 -12.18
CA LEU A 134 -11.86 -6.09 -10.74
C LEU A 134 -10.64 -5.52 -9.96
N GLN A 135 -9.41 -5.84 -10.37
CA GLN A 135 -8.20 -5.25 -9.77
C GLN A 135 -8.16 -3.74 -9.91
N MET A 136 -8.46 -3.21 -11.08
CA MET A 136 -8.59 -1.76 -11.30
C MET A 136 -9.59 -1.14 -10.31
N THR A 137 -10.74 -1.80 -10.08
CA THR A 137 -11.76 -1.34 -9.14
C THR A 137 -11.25 -1.31 -7.70
N TYR A 138 -10.54 -2.36 -7.26
CA TYR A 138 -9.87 -2.40 -5.96
C TYR A 138 -8.81 -1.32 -5.80
N ILE A 139 -7.96 -1.08 -6.81
CA ILE A 139 -6.96 0.00 -6.79
C ILE A 139 -7.65 1.35 -6.61
N GLY A 140 -8.70 1.62 -7.38
CA GLY A 140 -9.49 2.85 -7.26
C GLY A 140 -10.05 3.03 -5.84
N MET A 141 -10.61 1.96 -5.26
CA MET A 141 -11.08 1.97 -3.88
C MET A 141 -9.95 2.27 -2.88
N TYR A 142 -8.77 1.64 -3.01
CA TYR A 142 -7.63 1.90 -2.12
C TYR A 142 -7.16 3.36 -2.20
N ILE A 143 -7.18 3.98 -3.38
CA ILE A 143 -6.84 5.39 -3.56
C ILE A 143 -7.88 6.30 -2.89
N VAL A 144 -9.18 6.00 -3.01
CA VAL A 144 -10.24 6.75 -2.32
C VAL A 144 -10.10 6.62 -0.80
N MET A 145 -9.81 5.42 -0.32
CA MET A 145 -9.55 5.16 1.10
C MET A 145 -8.31 5.91 1.60
N LEU A 146 -7.22 5.92 0.82
CA LEU A 146 -6.02 6.68 1.14
C LEU A 146 -6.30 8.19 1.21
N TYR A 147 -7.04 8.73 0.23
CA TYR A 147 -7.46 10.12 0.23
C TYR A 147 -8.26 10.46 1.49
N TYR A 148 -9.23 9.60 1.86
CA TYR A 148 -9.99 9.78 3.09
C TYR A 148 -9.08 9.75 4.32
N LEU A 149 -8.14 8.80 4.42
CA LEU A 149 -7.15 8.74 5.51
C LEU A 149 -6.39 10.06 5.64
N VAL A 150 -5.80 10.56 4.55
CA VAL A 150 -5.06 11.83 4.52
C VAL A 150 -5.94 13.02 4.90
N SER A 151 -7.24 12.97 4.55
CA SER A 151 -8.19 14.03 4.88
C SER A 151 -8.48 14.10 6.38
N ILE A 152 -8.59 12.95 7.06
CA ILE A 152 -8.91 12.86 8.49
C ILE A 152 -7.67 12.74 9.39
N ASP A 153 -6.48 12.53 8.82
CA ASP A 153 -5.26 12.31 9.58
C ASP A 153 -4.99 13.49 10.52
N ARG A 154 -4.72 13.15 11.77
CA ARG A 154 -4.32 14.07 12.84
C ARG A 154 -3.00 13.67 13.48
N TYR A 155 -2.43 12.56 13.02
CA TYR A 155 -1.28 11.93 13.63
C TYR A 155 0.02 12.40 13.00
N PHE A 156 0.05 12.53 11.66
CA PHE A 156 1.23 12.94 10.91
C PHE A 156 1.06 14.39 10.42
N GLY A 157 2.10 15.21 10.64
CA GLY A 157 2.08 16.64 10.35
C GLY A 157 1.51 17.52 11.47
N ASN A 158 2.05 18.75 11.57
CA ASN A 158 1.52 19.78 12.44
C ASN A 158 0.12 20.20 11.95
N ARG A 159 -0.88 20.14 12.85
CA ARG A 159 -2.32 20.35 12.56
C ARG A 159 -2.63 21.59 11.73
N ASP A 160 -1.82 22.63 11.82
CA ASP A 160 -2.09 23.94 11.20
C ASP A 160 -1.20 24.29 9.99
N LYS A 161 -0.22 23.44 9.64
CA LYS A 161 0.76 23.75 8.57
C LYS A 161 1.05 22.61 7.59
N SER A 162 0.41 21.45 7.74
CA SER A 162 0.66 20.31 6.85
C SER A 162 0.00 20.50 5.48
N ASN A 163 0.80 20.30 4.42
CA ASN A 163 0.32 20.33 3.06
C ASN A 163 -0.28 18.96 2.69
N LYS A 164 -1.60 18.81 2.86
CA LYS A 164 -2.29 17.53 2.62
C LYS A 164 -2.10 16.96 1.20
N LEU A 165 -1.93 17.84 0.20
CA LEU A 165 -1.66 17.38 -1.18
C LEU A 165 -0.28 16.73 -1.29
N ASP A 166 0.72 17.28 -0.60
CA ASP A 166 2.07 16.70 -0.54
C ASP A 166 2.07 15.37 0.24
N LEU A 167 1.39 15.34 1.39
CA LEU A 167 1.23 14.09 2.14
C LEU A 167 0.55 13.00 1.29
N LEU A 168 -0.49 13.35 0.52
CA LEU A 168 -1.15 12.40 -0.38
C LEU A 168 -0.17 11.81 -1.40
N LEU A 169 0.73 12.62 -1.98
CA LEU A 169 1.73 12.13 -2.93
C LEU A 169 2.74 11.18 -2.27
N TRP A 170 3.29 11.56 -1.11
CA TRP A 170 4.17 10.66 -0.36
C TRP A 170 3.49 9.35 0.01
N ALA A 171 2.25 9.44 0.50
CA ALA A 171 1.46 8.27 0.87
C ALA A 171 1.15 7.39 -0.35
N THR A 172 0.85 7.98 -1.51
CA THR A 172 0.59 7.25 -2.76
C THR A 172 1.86 6.58 -3.30
N LEU A 173 3.01 7.26 -3.24
CA LEU A 173 4.29 6.74 -3.75
C LEU A 173 4.74 5.47 -3.03
N PHE A 174 4.47 5.38 -1.72
CA PHE A 174 4.83 4.25 -0.87
C PHE A 174 3.69 3.25 -0.64
N LEU A 175 2.51 3.47 -1.24
CA LEU A 175 1.38 2.57 -1.11
C LEU A 175 1.72 1.22 -1.78
N LYS A 176 1.72 0.12 -1.01
CA LYS A 176 2.09 -1.21 -1.53
C LYS A 176 0.95 -1.89 -2.27
N ILE A 177 0.47 -1.28 -3.35
CA ILE A 177 -0.72 -1.72 -4.10
C ILE A 177 -0.61 -3.18 -4.54
N THR A 178 0.51 -3.60 -5.15
CA THR A 178 0.71 -4.99 -5.58
C THR A 178 0.44 -5.99 -4.45
N ALA A 179 0.94 -5.70 -3.24
CA ALA A 179 0.78 -6.58 -2.06
C ALA A 179 -0.62 -6.47 -1.43
N MET A 180 -1.28 -5.31 -1.54
CA MET A 180 -2.66 -5.16 -1.12
C MET A 180 -3.62 -5.97 -2.01
N LEU A 181 -3.34 -6.05 -3.32
CA LEU A 181 -4.10 -6.84 -4.29
C LEU A 181 -3.90 -8.35 -4.15
N THR A 182 -2.94 -8.79 -3.35
CA THR A 182 -2.79 -10.21 -3.01
C THR A 182 -3.43 -10.52 -1.66
N ILE A 183 -3.81 -9.54 -0.84
CA ILE A 183 -4.30 -9.78 0.54
C ILE A 183 -5.38 -8.73 0.89
N GLU A 184 -6.46 -8.73 0.12
CA GLU A 184 -7.45 -7.63 0.07
C GLU A 184 -8.21 -7.47 1.38
N ARG A 185 -8.60 -8.57 2.05
CA ARG A 185 -9.27 -8.53 3.36
C ARG A 185 -8.43 -7.75 4.39
N GLN A 186 -7.17 -8.13 4.55
CA GLN A 186 -6.23 -7.49 5.47
C GLN A 186 -5.91 -6.06 5.02
N ALA A 187 -5.80 -5.81 3.72
CA ALA A 187 -5.50 -4.50 3.16
C ALA A 187 -6.61 -3.48 3.47
N VAL A 188 -7.87 -3.85 3.23
CA VAL A 188 -9.03 -3.01 3.56
C VAL A 188 -9.15 -2.81 5.07
N ALA A 189 -9.02 -3.88 5.85
CA ALA A 189 -9.02 -3.79 7.32
C ALA A 189 -7.92 -2.85 7.84
N SER A 190 -6.76 -2.80 7.18
CA SER A 190 -5.64 -1.91 7.54
C SER A 190 -6.00 -0.43 7.44
N PHE A 191 -6.77 -0.02 6.42
CA PHE A 191 -7.28 1.36 6.36
C PHE A 191 -8.21 1.68 7.52
N PHE A 192 -9.13 0.78 7.87
CA PHE A 192 -10.05 0.97 9.01
C PHE A 192 -9.33 1.05 10.36
N ILE A 193 -8.25 0.29 10.54
CA ILE A 193 -7.35 0.43 11.70
C ILE A 193 -6.77 1.85 11.78
N LEU A 194 -6.28 2.37 10.65
CA LEU A 194 -5.72 3.72 10.60
C LEU A 194 -6.78 4.83 10.75
N TYR A 195 -8.00 4.61 10.26
CA TYR A 195 -9.14 5.49 10.55
C TYR A 195 -9.48 5.51 12.03
N ALA A 196 -9.47 4.36 12.71
CA ALA A 196 -9.71 4.28 14.15
C ALA A 196 -8.65 5.03 14.96
N ILE A 197 -7.40 5.03 14.50
CA ILE A 197 -6.29 5.78 15.11
C ILE A 197 -6.44 7.29 14.86
N SER A 198 -6.85 7.68 13.65
CA SER A 198 -6.93 9.08 13.22
C SER A 198 -8.19 9.80 13.72
N ASP A 199 -9.32 9.11 13.75
CA ASP A 199 -10.62 9.59 14.22
C ASP A 199 -11.07 8.86 15.50
N ILE A 200 -10.50 9.30 16.62
CA ILE A 200 -10.73 8.70 17.95
C ILE A 200 -12.21 8.70 18.37
N ARG A 201 -13.02 9.65 17.86
CA ARG A 201 -14.44 9.77 18.22
C ARG A 201 -15.26 8.61 17.65
N ARG A 202 -14.90 8.14 16.45
CA ARG A 202 -15.59 7.03 15.76
C ARG A 202 -14.77 5.74 15.78
N LYS A 203 -13.79 5.62 16.69
CA LYS A 203 -12.87 4.48 16.74
C LYS A 203 -13.58 3.11 16.75
N TYR A 204 -14.66 2.96 17.52
CA TYR A 204 -15.37 1.68 17.63
C TYR A 204 -16.14 1.33 16.36
N LEU A 205 -16.69 2.33 15.67
CA LEU A 205 -17.32 2.15 14.36
C LEU A 205 -16.28 1.65 13.34
N TRP A 206 -15.12 2.31 13.28
CA TRP A 206 -14.06 1.91 12.36
C TRP A 206 -13.53 0.51 12.66
N LEU A 207 -13.35 0.15 13.93
CA LEU A 207 -12.94 -1.20 14.32
C LEU A 207 -14.01 -2.24 13.99
N PHE A 208 -15.29 -1.92 14.21
CA PHE A 208 -16.40 -2.81 13.85
C PHE A 208 -16.42 -3.08 12.34
N ILE A 209 -16.33 -2.04 11.51
CA ILE A 209 -16.28 -2.21 10.06
C ILE A 209 -15.03 -3.00 9.66
N GLY A 210 -13.87 -2.72 10.27
CA GLY A 210 -12.65 -3.49 10.03
C GLY A 210 -12.80 -4.99 10.36
N CYS A 211 -13.52 -5.34 11.42
CA CYS A 211 -13.83 -6.74 11.74
C CYS A 211 -14.65 -7.46 10.67
N LEU A 212 -15.50 -6.75 9.92
CA LEU A 212 -16.22 -7.33 8.78
C LEU A 212 -15.26 -7.77 7.67
N PHE A 213 -14.10 -7.13 7.52
CA PHE A 213 -13.08 -7.54 6.56
C PHE A 213 -12.12 -8.55 7.15
N HIS A 214 -11.70 -8.34 8.40
CA HIS A 214 -10.80 -9.25 9.09
C HIS A 214 -10.94 -9.16 10.62
N LEU A 215 -11.24 -10.29 11.28
CA LEU A 215 -11.47 -10.38 12.72
C LEU A 215 -10.27 -9.98 13.59
N SER A 216 -9.04 -10.01 13.05
CA SER A 216 -7.83 -9.63 13.79
C SER A 216 -7.70 -8.10 13.99
N THR A 217 -8.59 -7.30 13.39
CA THR A 217 -8.58 -5.83 13.40
C THR A 217 -8.36 -5.22 14.80
N PRO A 218 -9.07 -5.62 15.87
CA PRO A 218 -8.90 -4.98 17.19
C PRO A 218 -7.51 -5.22 17.79
N VAL A 219 -6.97 -6.43 17.63
CA VAL A 219 -5.64 -6.80 18.13
C VAL A 219 -4.56 -6.03 17.38
N VAL A 220 -4.66 -5.99 16.05
CA VAL A 220 -3.74 -5.24 15.20
C VAL A 220 -3.79 -3.74 15.51
N TYR A 221 -4.99 -3.19 15.74
CA TYR A 221 -5.15 -1.80 16.16
C TYR A 221 -4.37 -1.47 17.44
N LEU A 222 -4.44 -2.33 18.46
CA LEU A 222 -3.70 -2.12 19.71
C LEU A 222 -2.19 -2.11 19.46
N ALA A 223 -1.68 -3.07 18.68
CA ALA A 223 -0.26 -3.16 18.34
C ALA A 223 0.22 -1.93 17.56
N VAL A 224 -0.47 -1.56 16.48
CA VAL A 224 -0.11 -0.41 15.64
C VAL A 224 -0.22 0.89 16.43
N ARG A 225 -1.29 1.08 17.21
CA ARG A 225 -1.46 2.27 18.05
C ARG A 225 -0.36 2.38 19.10
N PHE A 226 0.07 1.28 19.69
CA PHE A 226 1.18 1.26 20.65
C PHE A 226 2.50 1.68 20.00
N VAL A 227 2.82 1.10 18.83
CA VAL A 227 4.01 1.47 18.06
C VAL A 227 4.00 2.96 17.74
N LEU A 228 2.91 3.45 17.13
CA LEU A 228 2.80 4.85 16.75
C LEU A 228 3.01 5.78 17.94
N ASN A 229 2.34 5.52 19.07
CA ASN A 229 2.39 6.38 20.26
C ASN A 229 3.72 6.33 21.03
N THR A 230 4.71 5.55 20.59
CA THR A 230 6.02 5.49 21.22
C THR A 230 6.86 6.71 20.86
N LYS A 231 7.18 7.53 21.86
CA LYS A 231 7.89 8.82 21.71
C LYS A 231 9.28 8.87 22.34
N THR A 232 9.70 7.84 23.07
CA THR A 232 10.97 7.84 23.80
C THR A 232 11.73 6.53 23.57
N ASN A 233 13.06 6.62 23.44
CA ASN A 233 13.91 5.43 23.26
C ASN A 233 13.88 4.49 24.48
N LYS A 234 13.58 5.00 25.68
CA LYS A 234 13.34 4.16 26.87
C LYS A 234 12.15 3.22 26.66
N LYS A 235 11.04 3.73 26.10
CA LYS A 235 9.88 2.89 25.78
C LYS A 235 10.21 1.88 24.69
N VAL A 236 11.01 2.27 23.68
CA VAL A 236 11.51 1.33 22.65
C VAL A 236 12.27 0.19 23.32
N LEU A 237 13.26 0.50 24.15
CA LEU A 237 14.10 -0.50 24.82
C LEU A 237 13.27 -1.48 25.67
N VAL A 238 12.37 -0.97 26.53
CA VAL A 238 11.51 -1.79 27.37
C VAL A 238 10.61 -2.69 26.52
N SER A 239 10.06 -2.16 25.42
CA SER A 239 9.21 -2.94 24.51
C SER A 239 10.01 -4.03 23.79
N CYS A 240 11.24 -3.75 23.35
CA CYS A 240 12.10 -4.75 22.74
C CYS A 240 12.44 -5.88 23.72
N ILE A 241 12.76 -5.57 24.98
CA ILE A 241 13.00 -6.59 26.02
C ILE A 241 11.75 -7.44 26.22
N ALA A 242 10.57 -6.83 26.34
CA ALA A 242 9.31 -7.55 26.48
C ALA A 242 9.01 -8.45 25.26
N LEU A 243 9.27 -7.98 24.04
CA LEU A 243 9.08 -8.76 22.82
C LEU A 243 10.07 -9.93 22.72
N ILE A 244 11.33 -9.72 23.09
CA ILE A 244 12.34 -10.80 23.14
C ILE A 244 11.91 -11.87 24.13
N LEU A 245 11.49 -11.48 25.34
CA LEU A 245 10.96 -12.42 26.33
C LEU A 245 9.74 -13.15 25.80
N PHE A 246 8.80 -12.44 25.15
CA PHE A 246 7.64 -13.07 24.51
C PHE A 246 8.04 -14.11 23.48
N VAL A 247 9.00 -13.81 22.59
CA VAL A 247 9.47 -14.77 21.57
C VAL A 247 10.12 -15.98 22.22
N VAL A 248 10.96 -15.79 23.25
CA VAL A 248 11.62 -16.90 23.97
C VAL A 248 10.60 -17.85 24.62
N PHE A 249 9.51 -17.32 25.19
CA PHE A 249 8.46 -18.11 25.86
C PHE A 249 7.24 -18.37 24.98
N SER A 250 7.33 -18.07 23.68
CA SER A 250 6.17 -18.07 22.78
C SER A 250 5.61 -19.48 22.57
N HIS A 251 6.45 -20.51 22.48
CA HIS A 251 5.98 -21.89 22.32
C HIS A 251 5.10 -22.32 23.51
N GLN A 252 5.55 -22.10 24.74
CA GLN A 252 4.78 -22.44 25.94
C GLN A 252 3.48 -21.64 26.01
N LEU A 253 3.56 -20.32 25.79
CA LEU A 253 2.41 -19.44 25.85
C LEU A 253 1.36 -19.76 24.78
N LEU A 254 1.79 -19.91 23.52
CA LEU A 254 0.90 -20.22 22.41
C LEU A 254 0.32 -21.63 22.52
N SER A 255 1.06 -22.60 23.07
CA SER A 255 0.55 -23.95 23.33
C SER A 255 -0.61 -23.93 24.33
N VAL A 256 -0.45 -23.20 25.45
CA VAL A 256 -1.53 -23.01 26.42
C VAL A 256 -2.74 -22.32 25.79
N ILE A 257 -2.51 -21.25 25.01
CA ILE A 257 -3.59 -20.54 24.31
C ILE A 257 -4.32 -21.48 23.35
N ASN A 258 -3.60 -22.24 22.53
CA ASN A 258 -4.19 -23.15 21.55
C ASN A 258 -4.92 -24.33 22.20
N HIS A 259 -4.50 -24.75 23.40
CA HIS A 259 -5.20 -25.77 24.16
C HIS A 259 -6.55 -25.25 24.69
N ILE A 260 -6.59 -24.01 25.19
CA ILE A 260 -7.81 -23.39 25.74
C ILE A 260 -8.74 -22.93 24.62
N LEU A 261 -8.19 -22.35 23.55
CA LEU A 261 -8.89 -21.82 22.39
C LEU A 261 -8.21 -22.32 21.11
N PRO A 262 -8.56 -23.54 20.65
CA PRO A 262 -8.02 -24.10 19.41
C PRO A 262 -8.19 -23.15 18.23
N ASN A 263 -7.08 -22.82 17.57
CA ASN A 263 -7.06 -21.90 16.45
C ASN A 263 -6.02 -22.32 15.41
N ASP A 264 -6.44 -22.56 14.18
CA ASP A 264 -5.57 -23.04 13.09
C ASP A 264 -4.36 -22.14 12.84
N LYS A 265 -4.47 -20.83 13.07
CA LYS A 265 -3.33 -19.90 12.90
C LYS A 265 -2.33 -20.04 14.03
N VAL A 266 -2.80 -20.25 15.26
CA VAL A 266 -1.91 -20.51 16.41
C VAL A 266 -1.26 -21.89 16.24
N GLY A 267 -2.04 -22.88 15.82
CA GLY A 267 -1.54 -24.21 15.45
C GLY A 267 -0.47 -24.16 14.35
N TYR A 268 -0.68 -23.37 13.30
CA TYR A 268 0.32 -23.15 12.25
C TYR A 268 1.63 -22.57 12.81
N VAL A 269 1.55 -21.52 13.63
CA VAL A 269 2.75 -20.92 14.24
C VAL A 269 3.47 -21.94 15.11
N LEU A 270 2.75 -22.65 15.98
CA LEU A 270 3.31 -23.69 16.86
C LEU A 270 4.00 -24.81 16.08
N TYR A 271 3.41 -25.24 14.97
CA TYR A 271 3.97 -26.29 14.11
C TYR A 271 5.29 -25.86 13.46
N TYR A 272 5.41 -24.60 13.03
CA TYR A 272 6.57 -24.11 12.29
C TYR A 272 7.57 -23.30 13.12
N ILE A 273 7.32 -23.05 14.41
CA ILE A 273 8.18 -22.19 15.26
C ILE A 273 9.60 -22.71 15.45
N ASN A 274 9.82 -24.02 15.25
CA ASN A 274 11.14 -24.65 15.31
C ASN A 274 11.70 -25.01 13.93
N ASN A 275 11.01 -24.62 12.85
CA ASN A 275 11.47 -24.88 11.49
C ASN A 275 12.35 -23.72 11.00
N GLY A 276 13.67 -23.96 10.97
CA GLY A 276 14.67 -22.95 10.61
C GLY A 276 14.45 -22.31 9.24
N ASP A 277 13.91 -23.05 8.26
CA ASP A 277 13.68 -22.51 6.91
C ASP A 277 12.50 -21.52 6.89
N PHE A 278 11.42 -21.82 7.60
CA PHE A 278 10.29 -20.89 7.72
C PHE A 278 10.66 -19.61 8.47
N ILE A 279 11.47 -19.72 9.53
CA ILE A 279 12.00 -18.57 10.26
C ILE A 279 12.90 -17.74 9.35
N LYS A 280 13.84 -18.37 8.65
CA LYS A 280 14.73 -17.69 7.69
C LYS A 280 13.92 -16.96 6.61
N ASN A 281 12.90 -17.61 6.06
CA ASN A 281 12.02 -17.01 5.07
C ASN A 281 11.25 -15.80 5.62
N GLU A 282 10.72 -15.87 6.85
CA GLU A 282 10.03 -14.74 7.48
C GLU A 282 10.99 -13.60 7.83
N LEU A 283 12.23 -13.90 8.26
CA LEU A 283 13.27 -12.91 8.49
C LEU A 283 13.64 -12.19 7.20
N VAL A 284 13.85 -12.91 6.09
CA VAL A 284 14.14 -12.31 4.78
C VAL A 284 12.97 -11.42 4.33
N LYS A 285 11.72 -11.87 4.48
CA LYS A 285 10.54 -11.05 4.20
C LYS A 285 10.55 -9.78 5.06
N SER A 286 10.77 -9.91 6.36
CA SER A 286 10.78 -8.79 7.29
C SER A 286 11.86 -7.77 6.97
N ILE A 287 13.08 -8.22 6.65
CA ILE A 287 14.20 -7.38 6.18
C ILE A 287 13.81 -6.62 4.90
N LYS A 288 13.22 -7.32 3.91
CA LYS A 288 12.73 -6.69 2.67
C LYS A 288 11.64 -5.65 2.93
N GLN A 289 10.80 -5.82 3.95
CA GLN A 289 9.80 -4.82 4.30
C GLN A 289 10.46 -3.60 4.96
N VAL A 290 11.29 -3.79 5.98
CA VAL A 290 11.91 -2.68 6.73
C VAL A 290 13.00 -1.95 5.94
N SER A 291 13.57 -2.54 4.88
CA SER A 291 14.56 -1.87 4.03
C SER A 291 14.04 -0.56 3.43
N TYR A 292 12.73 -0.47 3.19
CA TYR A 292 12.05 0.75 2.73
C TYR A 292 12.17 1.92 3.71
N VAL A 293 12.49 1.70 4.98
CA VAL A 293 12.59 2.76 6.00
C VAL A 293 13.99 2.89 6.60
N ILE A 294 14.94 2.03 6.22
CA ILE A 294 16.36 2.13 6.64
C ILE A 294 16.97 3.50 6.28
N PRO A 295 16.75 4.07 5.07
CA PRO A 295 17.29 5.40 4.77
C PRO A 295 16.86 6.48 5.77
N LEU A 296 15.60 6.44 6.25
CA LEU A 296 15.13 7.38 7.26
C LEU A 296 15.84 7.19 8.60
N LEU A 297 16.11 5.96 9.02
CA LEU A 297 16.84 5.69 10.27
C LEU A 297 18.29 6.18 10.19
N LEU A 298 18.97 5.97 9.05
CA LEU A 298 20.33 6.46 8.83
C LEU A 298 20.38 8.00 8.83
N LEU A 299 19.44 8.63 8.14
CA LEU A 299 19.35 10.09 8.10
C LEU A 299 18.97 10.69 9.46
N ASP A 300 18.05 10.08 10.20
CA ASP A 300 17.72 10.49 11.57
C ASP A 300 18.94 10.38 12.49
N PHE A 301 19.71 9.29 12.40
CA PHE A 301 20.95 9.16 13.16
C PHE A 301 21.94 10.28 12.84
N ALA A 302 22.20 10.54 11.55
CA ALA A 302 23.08 11.64 11.13
C ALA A 302 22.59 13.02 11.62
N MET A 303 21.27 13.25 11.59
CA MET A 303 20.66 14.48 12.10
C MET A 303 20.77 14.63 13.61
N ARG A 304 20.68 13.51 14.36
CA ARG A 304 20.87 13.52 15.82
C ARG A 304 22.29 13.89 16.21
N LEU A 305 23.30 13.50 15.42
CA LEU A 305 24.68 13.94 15.63
C LEU A 305 24.83 15.48 15.50
N GLN A 306 23.93 16.11 14.74
CA GLN A 306 23.85 17.57 14.58
C GLN A 306 22.88 18.24 15.57
N GLY A 307 22.35 17.50 16.56
CA GLY A 307 21.45 18.02 17.59
C GLY A 307 19.96 18.07 17.19
N TYR A 308 19.58 17.68 15.98
CA TYR A 308 18.18 17.63 15.57
C TYR A 308 17.49 16.35 16.07
N ARG A 309 16.21 16.47 16.46
CA ARG A 309 15.42 15.33 16.95
C ARG A 309 14.12 15.19 16.18
N TRP A 310 14.00 14.14 15.38
CA TRP A 310 12.75 13.80 14.72
C TRP A 310 11.76 13.12 15.68
N LYS A 311 10.56 13.69 15.80
CA LYS A 311 9.53 13.27 16.77
C LYS A 311 9.04 11.82 16.57
N LEU A 312 9.05 11.32 15.34
CA LEU A 312 8.57 9.97 15.02
C LEU A 312 9.68 8.90 14.99
N SER A 313 10.93 9.29 15.23
CA SER A 313 12.06 8.35 15.16
C SER A 313 11.90 7.15 16.11
N SER A 314 11.51 7.36 17.37
CA SER A 314 11.30 6.24 18.32
C SER A 314 10.18 5.29 17.88
N SER A 315 9.13 5.82 17.24
CA SER A 315 8.03 5.00 16.68
C SER A 315 8.54 4.14 15.53
N LEU A 316 9.34 4.72 14.62
CA LEU A 316 9.93 3.99 13.50
C LEU A 316 10.93 2.93 13.97
N GLN A 317 11.75 3.24 14.96
CA GLN A 317 12.69 2.29 15.58
C GLN A 317 11.94 1.11 16.20
N LEU A 318 10.89 1.36 16.99
CA LEU A 318 10.09 0.29 17.57
C LEU A 318 9.43 -0.58 16.49
N PHE A 319 8.90 0.02 15.42
CA PHE A 319 8.38 -0.73 14.29
C PHE A 319 9.44 -1.68 13.70
N VAL A 320 10.63 -1.16 13.37
CA VAL A 320 11.70 -1.96 12.75
C VAL A 320 12.17 -3.07 13.69
N TYR A 321 12.42 -2.78 14.96
CA TYR A 321 12.81 -3.81 15.92
C TYR A 321 11.72 -4.84 16.14
N SER A 322 10.44 -4.42 16.19
CA SER A 322 9.32 -5.37 16.35
C SER A 322 9.20 -6.31 15.16
N MET A 323 9.39 -5.81 13.93
CA MET A 323 9.42 -6.65 12.72
C MET A 323 10.52 -7.72 12.78
N LEU A 324 11.74 -7.34 13.22
CA LEU A 324 12.89 -8.25 13.29
C LEU A 324 12.83 -9.21 14.47
N ILE A 325 12.33 -8.78 15.63
CA ILE A 325 12.18 -9.65 16.80
C ILE A 325 11.03 -10.65 16.55
N LEU A 326 9.92 -10.23 15.97
CA LEU A 326 8.79 -11.12 15.72
C LEU A 326 8.99 -12.00 14.48
N SER A 327 10.02 -11.79 13.64
CA SER A 327 10.29 -12.69 12.50
C SER A 327 10.76 -14.08 12.89
N PHE A 328 11.07 -14.30 14.17
CA PHE A 328 11.24 -15.65 14.74
C PHE A 328 9.90 -16.42 14.85
N LEU A 329 8.76 -15.76 14.61
CA LEU A 329 7.44 -16.36 14.55
C LEU A 329 6.94 -16.32 13.09
N PRO A 330 6.97 -17.45 12.36
CA PRO A 330 6.60 -17.49 10.95
C PRO A 330 5.20 -16.90 10.67
N GLY A 331 5.09 -16.00 9.70
CA GLY A 331 3.83 -15.40 9.27
C GLY A 331 3.22 -14.34 10.21
N VAL A 332 3.86 -14.01 11.33
CA VAL A 332 3.35 -13.05 12.33
C VAL A 332 3.68 -11.59 12.02
N PRO A 333 4.96 -11.17 11.84
CA PRO A 333 5.32 -9.74 11.84
C PRO A 333 4.66 -8.99 10.70
N THR A 334 4.72 -9.56 9.50
CA THR A 334 4.16 -8.95 8.29
C THR A 334 2.67 -8.70 8.44
N ARG A 335 1.91 -9.63 9.05
CA ARG A 335 0.46 -9.53 9.25
C ARG A 335 0.07 -8.48 10.30
N ILE A 336 0.78 -8.43 11.43
CA ILE A 336 0.50 -7.46 12.49
C ILE A 336 0.81 -6.03 12.02
N PHE A 337 1.88 -5.84 11.26
CA PHE A 337 2.30 -4.51 10.86
C PHE A 337 1.89 -4.11 9.44
N MET A 338 0.96 -4.82 8.78
CA MET A 338 0.43 -4.45 7.47
C MET A 338 -0.05 -2.99 7.39
N PRO A 339 -0.75 -2.41 8.39
CA PRO A 339 -1.14 -1.01 8.32
C PRO A 339 0.06 -0.05 8.20
N ILE A 340 1.18 -0.39 8.83
CA ILE A 340 2.40 0.42 8.72
C ILE A 340 3.09 0.16 7.38
N VAL A 341 3.30 -1.11 7.04
CA VAL A 341 4.06 -1.56 5.86
C VAL A 341 3.38 -1.16 4.55
N PHE A 342 2.06 -1.27 4.48
CA PHE A 342 1.31 -1.02 3.26
C PHE A 342 0.97 0.46 3.06
N ILE A 343 0.78 1.23 4.13
CA ILE A 343 0.18 2.57 4.06
C ILE A 343 1.08 3.65 4.68
N LEU A 344 1.63 3.43 5.89
CA LEU A 344 2.25 4.53 6.65
C LEU A 344 3.71 4.86 6.29
N TYR A 345 4.38 4.11 5.43
CA TYR A 345 5.74 4.47 4.98
C TYR A 345 5.80 5.88 4.41
N GLY A 346 4.87 6.24 3.51
CA GLY A 346 4.80 7.59 2.96
C GLY A 346 4.56 8.67 4.01
N PHE A 347 3.80 8.36 5.06
CA PHE A 347 3.55 9.28 6.17
C PHE A 347 4.82 9.57 6.99
N TYR A 348 5.65 8.54 7.25
CA TYR A 348 6.95 8.72 7.90
C TYR A 348 7.92 9.54 7.02
N TYR A 349 7.99 9.23 5.72
CA TYR A 349 8.81 10.00 4.78
C TYR A 349 8.39 11.46 4.72
N TYR A 350 7.09 11.74 4.60
CA TYR A 350 6.56 13.10 4.61
C TYR A 350 6.94 13.87 5.89
N ASP A 351 6.71 13.28 7.07
CA ASP A 351 6.97 13.94 8.35
C ASP A 351 8.46 14.25 8.54
N PHE A 352 9.34 13.31 8.16
CA PHE A 352 10.79 13.51 8.20
C PHE A 352 11.25 14.58 7.20
N ILE A 353 10.79 14.51 5.96
CA ILE A 353 11.25 15.38 4.88
C ILE A 353 10.75 16.81 5.05
N CYS A 354 9.62 17.00 5.73
CA CYS A 354 9.13 18.33 6.12
C CYS A 354 10.08 19.11 7.05
N LEU A 355 11.11 18.47 7.62
CA LEU A 355 12.17 19.16 8.36
C LEU A 355 13.10 19.98 7.46
N PHE A 356 13.12 19.72 6.15
CA PHE A 356 14.03 20.38 5.21
C PHE A 356 13.35 21.52 4.41
N ARG A 357 14.17 22.39 3.83
CA ARG A 357 13.72 23.45 2.91
C ARG A 357 13.08 22.84 1.67
N ILE A 358 12.13 23.57 1.07
CA ILE A 358 11.36 23.06 -0.07
C ILE A 358 12.23 22.59 -1.25
N LYS A 359 13.34 23.29 -1.56
CA LYS A 359 14.26 22.88 -2.64
C LYS A 359 14.84 21.48 -2.38
N THR A 360 15.29 21.22 -1.16
CA THR A 360 15.80 19.91 -0.75
C THR A 360 14.71 18.84 -0.80
N ARG A 361 13.48 19.19 -0.39
CA ARG A 361 12.33 18.27 -0.45
C ARG A 361 12.02 17.84 -1.88
N VAL A 362 12.05 18.77 -2.84
CA VAL A 362 11.88 18.48 -4.28
C VAL A 362 12.96 17.52 -4.79
N ILE A 363 14.23 17.77 -4.45
CA ILE A 363 15.35 16.92 -4.88
C ILE A 363 15.21 15.50 -4.31
N ILE A 364 14.90 15.37 -3.01
CA ILE A 364 14.71 14.06 -2.38
C ILE A 364 13.53 13.32 -3.01
N PHE A 365 12.40 14.01 -3.22
CA PHE A 365 11.23 13.40 -3.84
C PHE A 365 11.51 12.91 -5.27
N LEU A 366 12.23 13.71 -6.07
CA LEU A 366 12.70 13.33 -7.41
C LEU A 366 13.54 12.06 -7.37
N ILE A 367 14.57 12.03 -6.51
CA ILE A 367 15.47 10.88 -6.38
C ILE A 367 14.68 9.63 -6.02
N ILE A 368 13.80 9.70 -5.01
CA ILE A 368 13.01 8.55 -4.56
C ILE A 368 12.04 8.09 -5.67
N THR A 369 11.33 9.01 -6.32
CA THR A 369 10.40 8.66 -7.41
C THR A 369 11.13 8.01 -8.59
N SER A 370 12.33 8.50 -8.92
CA SER A 370 13.20 7.87 -9.92
C SER A 370 13.58 6.45 -9.51
N PHE A 371 14.03 6.24 -8.26
CA PHE A 371 14.36 4.91 -7.76
C PHE A 371 13.17 3.95 -7.83
N PHE A 372 11.96 4.40 -7.48
CA PHE A 372 10.75 3.57 -7.60
C PHE A 372 10.42 3.22 -9.05
N SER A 373 10.58 4.19 -9.97
CA SER A 373 10.32 3.97 -11.40
C SER A 373 11.33 2.99 -12.00
N VAL A 374 12.61 3.14 -11.68
CA VAL A 374 13.69 2.23 -12.06
C VAL A 374 13.48 0.85 -11.43
N TYR A 375 13.09 0.78 -10.17
CA TYR A 375 12.78 -0.49 -9.51
C TYR A 375 11.66 -1.25 -10.22
N LYS A 376 10.55 -0.57 -10.58
CA LYS A 376 9.46 -1.19 -11.37
C LYS A 376 9.91 -1.64 -12.74
N PHE A 377 10.80 -0.87 -13.40
CA PHE A 377 11.39 -1.26 -14.68
C PHE A 377 12.14 -2.60 -14.57
N PHE A 378 12.90 -2.82 -13.50
CA PHE A 378 13.69 -4.06 -13.33
C PHE A 378 12.95 -5.22 -12.67
N LEU A 379 11.82 -4.99 -12.00
CA LEU A 379 11.17 -6.02 -11.18
C LEU A 379 10.61 -7.19 -12.02
N PRO A 380 10.94 -8.46 -11.71
CA PRO A 380 10.29 -9.66 -12.28
C PRO A 380 8.76 -9.62 -12.26
N GLY A 381 8.14 -9.96 -13.39
CA GLY A 381 6.69 -10.08 -13.55
C GLY A 381 5.93 -8.78 -13.83
N TYR A 382 6.56 -7.60 -13.69
CA TYR A 382 5.99 -6.35 -14.21
C TYR A 382 6.07 -6.34 -15.74
N TYR A 383 5.04 -5.81 -16.40
CA TYR A 383 4.94 -5.78 -17.87
C TYR A 383 4.98 -7.16 -18.53
N TYR A 384 4.46 -8.17 -17.81
CA TYR A 384 4.28 -9.51 -18.36
C TYR A 384 3.08 -9.60 -19.30
N ARG A 385 2.04 -8.79 -19.04
CA ARG A 385 0.79 -8.81 -19.82
C ARG A 385 0.82 -7.98 -21.09
N TYR A 386 1.66 -6.96 -21.11
CA TYR A 386 1.82 -6.04 -22.22
C TYR A 386 3.15 -5.28 -22.07
N PRO A 387 3.75 -4.82 -23.18
CA PRO A 387 5.05 -4.17 -23.16
C PRO A 387 5.06 -2.88 -22.35
N ILE A 388 6.24 -2.40 -21.98
CA ILE A 388 6.40 -1.16 -21.20
C ILE A 388 5.95 0.08 -21.97
N ALA A 389 6.13 0.08 -23.28
CA ALA A 389 5.70 1.14 -24.17
C ALA A 389 5.21 0.57 -25.49
N ASN A 390 4.35 1.31 -26.19
CA ASN A 390 3.92 0.97 -27.53
C ASN A 390 3.57 2.23 -28.33
N ILE A 391 3.69 2.15 -29.66
CA ILE A 391 3.26 3.21 -30.58
C ILE A 391 1.73 3.31 -30.71
N TYR A 392 1.01 2.22 -30.41
CA TYR A 392 -0.45 2.20 -30.42
C TYR A 392 -1.00 2.77 -29.10
N PRO A 393 -1.67 3.94 -29.10
CA PRO A 393 -2.20 4.53 -27.89
C PRO A 393 -3.21 3.60 -27.20
N GLY A 394 -3.01 3.34 -25.90
CA GLY A 394 -3.94 2.51 -25.13
C GLY A 394 -3.87 1.02 -25.48
N TYR A 395 -2.74 0.53 -25.98
CA TYR A 395 -2.49 -0.89 -26.32
C TYR A 395 -2.82 -1.89 -25.21
N TYR A 396 -2.78 -1.46 -23.94
CA TYR A 396 -3.13 -2.27 -22.78
C TYR A 396 -4.63 -2.34 -22.48
N ILE A 397 -5.48 -1.52 -23.12
CA ILE A 397 -6.89 -1.37 -22.73
C ILE A 397 -7.68 -2.67 -22.88
N SER A 398 -7.47 -3.39 -23.99
CA SER A 398 -8.14 -4.68 -24.25
C SER A 398 -7.89 -5.68 -23.13
N SER A 399 -6.67 -5.67 -22.57
CA SER A 399 -6.27 -6.60 -21.50
C SER A 399 -7.12 -6.43 -20.23
N PHE A 400 -7.68 -5.26 -19.94
CA PHE A 400 -8.56 -5.10 -18.77
C PHE A 400 -9.84 -5.93 -18.89
N PHE A 401 -10.24 -6.28 -20.11
CA PHE A 401 -11.45 -7.03 -20.44
C PHE A 401 -11.17 -8.49 -20.79
N ASP A 402 -9.97 -9.00 -20.52
CA ASP A 402 -9.67 -10.43 -20.65
C ASP A 402 -10.58 -11.22 -19.72
N LYS A 403 -11.23 -12.27 -20.24
CA LYS A 403 -12.13 -13.12 -19.46
C LYS A 403 -11.37 -14.28 -18.85
N TYR A 404 -11.64 -14.58 -17.58
CA TYR A 404 -11.09 -15.76 -16.90
C TYR A 404 -12.19 -16.53 -16.15
N GLY A 405 -12.20 -17.85 -16.28
CA GLY A 405 -13.10 -18.72 -15.51
C GLY A 405 -12.65 -18.90 -14.06
N TYR A 406 -13.33 -19.79 -13.36
CA TYR A 406 -12.93 -20.24 -12.03
C TYR A 406 -11.52 -20.86 -12.09
N VAL A 407 -10.66 -20.49 -11.15
CA VAL A 407 -9.27 -20.99 -11.09
C VAL A 407 -9.08 -21.80 -9.81
N GLU A 408 -8.83 -23.11 -9.95
CA GLU A 408 -8.53 -23.94 -8.80
C GLU A 408 -7.14 -23.61 -8.24
N ARG A 409 -7.11 -22.95 -7.08
CA ARG A 409 -5.85 -22.51 -6.45
C ARG A 409 -4.86 -23.66 -6.22
N TYR A 410 -5.38 -24.86 -5.93
CA TYR A 410 -4.55 -26.04 -5.70
C TYR A 410 -3.99 -26.65 -6.99
N SER A 411 -4.49 -26.29 -8.18
CA SER A 411 -3.89 -26.72 -9.45
C SER A 411 -2.72 -25.82 -9.87
N LEU A 412 -2.54 -24.66 -9.23
CA LEU A 412 -1.43 -23.75 -9.53
C LEU A 412 -0.12 -24.22 -8.88
N PRO A 413 1.03 -24.02 -9.55
CA PRO A 413 2.35 -24.31 -8.99
C PRO A 413 2.68 -23.40 -7.79
N TYR A 414 3.65 -23.83 -6.96
CA TYR A 414 4.19 -22.96 -5.92
C TYR A 414 5.07 -21.88 -6.53
N SER A 415 5.08 -20.71 -5.91
CA SER A 415 5.91 -19.57 -6.34
C SER A 415 7.41 -19.89 -6.35
N SER A 416 7.86 -20.86 -5.55
CA SER A 416 9.25 -21.37 -5.55
C SER A 416 9.63 -22.12 -6.82
N ASP A 417 8.65 -22.65 -7.54
CA ASP A 417 8.85 -23.61 -8.63
C ASP A 417 8.76 -22.93 -10.00
N ILE A 418 8.46 -21.63 -10.02
CA ILE A 418 8.25 -20.84 -11.24
C ILE A 418 9.35 -19.80 -11.34
N ASN A 419 10.06 -19.81 -12.46
CA ASN A 419 10.97 -18.73 -12.81
C ASN A 419 10.26 -17.72 -13.72
N ILE A 420 9.99 -16.53 -13.19
CA ILE A 420 9.38 -15.44 -13.96
C ILE A 420 10.52 -14.62 -14.58
N ASN A 421 10.85 -14.94 -15.83
CA ASN A 421 11.78 -14.14 -16.64
C ASN A 421 11.05 -12.98 -17.34
N ASN A 422 11.80 -11.91 -17.62
CA ASN A 422 11.32 -10.63 -18.14
C ASN A 422 11.88 -10.31 -19.54
N ASP A 423 12.13 -11.35 -20.34
CA ASP A 423 13.00 -11.21 -21.52
C ASP A 423 12.38 -10.33 -22.63
N ASP A 424 11.04 -10.12 -22.63
CA ASP A 424 10.29 -9.32 -23.61
C ASP A 424 9.64 -8.04 -23.01
N LYS A 425 10.35 -7.34 -22.11
CA LYS A 425 9.81 -6.13 -21.46
C LYS A 425 9.65 -4.90 -22.37
N LEU A 426 10.38 -4.84 -23.48
CA LEU A 426 10.50 -3.66 -24.35
C LEU A 426 9.57 -3.74 -25.56
#